data_AF-A0A927HRR5-F1
#
_entry.id   AF-A0A927HRR5-F1
#
_cell.length_a   1.000
_cell.length_b   1.000
_cell.length_c   1.000
_cell.angle_alpha   90.00
_cell.angle_beta   90.00
_cell.angle_gamma   90.00
#
_symmetry.space_group_name_H-M   'P 1'
#
loop_
_entity.id
_entity.type
_entity.pdbx_description
1 polymer ?
#
loop_
_entity_poly.entity_id
_entity_poly.type
_entity_poly.pdbx_seq_one_letter_code
_entity_poly.pdbx_strand_id
1 'polypeptide(L)'
;MNIRSVRVFARETSFEQLLEMQEKLNAVIEERREEAEREAAERAERERKRQELLQLIAGEGFSPEELLGLSEDAQKTRKKTLPKAPPKYQFDENGETKYWSGRGRTPKPIDEALKAGRSLDEFLIKRCFQHCW
;
A
#
# COMPACT_ATOMS: atom_id res chain seq x y z
N MET A 1 17.43 -10.90 -22.96
CA MET A 1 18.38 -10.68 -24.08
C MET A 1 18.12 -11.75 -25.14
N ASN A 2 18.08 -11.41 -26.44
CA ASN A 2 17.88 -12.38 -27.52
C ASN A 2 19.25 -12.83 -28.08
N ILE A 3 19.39 -14.10 -28.49
CA ILE A 3 20.63 -14.61 -29.07
C ILE A 3 21.13 -13.80 -30.27
N ARG A 4 20.26 -13.17 -31.06
CA ARG A 4 20.68 -12.29 -32.17
C ARG A 4 21.43 -11.05 -31.66
N SER A 5 20.96 -10.40 -30.60
CA SER A 5 21.63 -9.24 -30.02
C SER A 5 22.93 -9.62 -29.31
N VAL A 6 22.97 -10.80 -28.67
CA VAL A 6 24.19 -11.34 -28.06
C VAL A 6 25.27 -11.60 -29.12
N ARG A 7 24.89 -12.17 -30.28
CA ARG A 7 25.85 -12.40 -31.38
C ARG A 7 26.41 -11.12 -31.97
N VAL A 8 25.62 -10.04 -32.05
CA VAL A 8 26.12 -8.74 -32.51
C VAL A 8 27.14 -8.19 -31.51
N PHE A 9 26.79 -8.15 -30.23
CA PHE A 9 27.69 -7.74 -29.16
C PHE A 9 29.01 -8.54 -29.13
N ALA A 10 28.93 -9.87 -29.30
CA ALA A 10 30.10 -10.73 -29.30
C ALA A 10 31.04 -10.51 -30.50
N ARG A 11 30.58 -9.87 -31.60
CA ARG A 11 31.45 -9.49 -32.73
C ARG A 11 32.23 -8.20 -32.46
N GLU A 12 31.70 -7.35 -31.57
CA GLU A 12 32.27 -6.05 -31.22
C GLU A 12 33.18 -6.12 -29.98
N THR A 13 33.24 -7.28 -29.31
CA THR A 13 33.98 -7.49 -28.06
C THR A 13 35.07 -8.55 -28.27
N SER A 14 36.19 -8.47 -27.54
CA SER A 14 37.27 -9.45 -27.68
C SER A 14 36.87 -10.82 -27.08
N PHE A 15 37.45 -11.90 -27.59
CA PHE A 15 37.17 -13.25 -27.11
C PHE A 15 37.55 -13.44 -25.63
N GLU A 16 38.68 -12.88 -25.20
CA GLU A 16 39.11 -12.93 -23.80
C GLU A 16 38.12 -12.21 -22.87
N GLN A 17 37.61 -11.05 -23.30
CA GLN A 17 36.59 -10.32 -22.54
C GLN A 17 35.28 -11.13 -22.46
N LEU A 18 34.90 -11.85 -23.52
CA LEU A 18 33.71 -12.70 -23.48
C LEU A 18 33.86 -13.86 -22.48
N LEU A 19 35.06 -14.44 -22.36
CA LEU A 19 35.36 -15.47 -21.37
C LEU A 19 35.32 -14.90 -19.94
N GLU A 20 35.95 -13.75 -19.71
CA GLU A 20 35.94 -13.10 -18.40
C GLU A 20 34.50 -12.72 -17.98
N MET A 21 33.70 -12.21 -18.93
CA MET A 21 32.29 -11.92 -18.70
C MET A 21 31.49 -13.19 -18.37
N GLN A 22 31.75 -14.30 -19.07
CA GLN A 22 31.11 -15.59 -18.79
C GLN A 22 31.44 -16.09 -17.39
N GLU A 23 32.70 -16.03 -16.98
CA GLU A 23 33.14 -16.45 -15.64
C GLU A 23 32.45 -15.62 -14.56
N LYS A 24 32.44 -14.29 -14.71
CA LYS A 24 31.76 -13.38 -13.76
C LYS A 24 30.25 -13.60 -13.72
N LEU A 25 29.61 -13.80 -14.87
CA LEU A 25 28.17 -14.11 -14.92
C LEU A 25 27.87 -15.43 -14.22
N ASN A 26 28.69 -16.45 -14.43
CA ASN A 26 28.51 -17.74 -13.76
C ASN A 26 28.68 -17.60 -12.25
N ALA A 27 29.70 -16.87 -11.78
CA ALA A 27 29.88 -16.60 -10.35
C ALA A 27 28.64 -15.93 -9.73
N VAL A 28 28.11 -14.87 -10.38
CA VAL A 28 26.89 -14.19 -9.90
C VAL A 28 25.65 -15.10 -9.95
N ILE A 29 25.55 -15.98 -10.95
CA ILE A 29 24.44 -16.94 -11.04
C ILE A 29 24.50 -17.94 -9.88
N GLU A 30 25.67 -18.46 -9.56
CA GLU A 30 25.84 -19.40 -8.45
C GLU A 30 25.58 -18.72 -7.10
N GLU A 31 26.10 -17.52 -6.86
CA GLU A 31 25.79 -16.74 -5.66
C GLU A 31 24.27 -16.56 -5.48
N ARG A 32 23.55 -16.27 -6.56
CA ARG A 32 22.08 -16.11 -6.53
C ARG A 32 21.34 -17.42 -6.33
N ARG A 33 21.90 -18.54 -6.80
CA ARG A 33 21.35 -19.88 -6.53
C ARG A 33 21.51 -20.23 -5.06
N GLU A 34 22.71 -20.03 -4.50
CA GLU A 34 22.99 -20.29 -3.09
C GLU A 34 22.14 -19.41 -2.16
N GLU A 35 21.96 -18.13 -2.50
CA GLU A 35 21.07 -17.21 -1.78
C GLU A 35 19.61 -17.71 -1.83
N ALA A 36 19.11 -18.05 -3.02
CA ALA A 36 17.75 -18.55 -3.19
C ALA A 36 17.52 -19.89 -2.45
N GLU A 37 18.51 -20.79 -2.45
CA GLU A 37 18.46 -22.05 -1.73
C GLU A 37 18.49 -21.84 -0.21
N ARG A 38 19.34 -20.93 0.28
CA ARG A 38 19.40 -20.56 1.69
C ARG A 38 18.08 -19.96 2.16
N GLU A 39 17.50 -19.04 1.41
CA GLU A 39 16.18 -18.47 1.71
C GLU A 39 15.08 -19.53 1.67
N ALA A 40 15.13 -20.46 0.72
CA ALA A 40 14.18 -21.57 0.65
C ALA A 40 14.31 -22.50 1.86
N ALA A 41 15.54 -22.82 2.27
CA ALA A 41 15.82 -23.64 3.44
C ALA A 41 15.37 -22.95 4.73
N GLU A 42 15.63 -21.65 4.90
CA GLU A 42 15.16 -20.89 6.07
C GLU A 42 13.63 -20.84 6.12
N ARG A 43 12.97 -20.60 4.97
CA ARG A 43 11.51 -20.63 4.89
C ARG A 43 10.95 -22.01 5.24
N ALA A 44 11.55 -23.07 4.72
CA ALA A 44 11.14 -24.44 5.02
C ALA A 44 11.33 -24.80 6.50
N GLU A 45 12.46 -24.40 7.11
CA GLU A 45 12.70 -24.57 8.55
C GLU A 45 11.70 -23.80 9.40
N ARG A 46 11.39 -22.55 9.02
CA ARG A 46 10.41 -21.72 9.72
C ARG A 46 9.00 -22.29 9.59
N GLU A 47 8.64 -22.81 8.42
CA GLU A 47 7.37 -23.47 8.19
C GLU A 47 7.25 -24.79 8.97
N ARG A 48 8.32 -25.61 8.99
CA ARG A 48 8.38 -26.83 9.81
C ARG A 48 8.16 -26.52 11.28
N LYS A 49 8.90 -25.55 11.83
CA LYS A 49 8.72 -25.09 13.22
C LYS A 49 7.32 -24.57 13.48
N ARG A 50 6.75 -23.81 12.53
CA ARG A 50 5.36 -23.32 12.64
C ARG A 50 4.37 -24.48 12.71
N GLN A 51 4.51 -25.49 11.85
CA GLN A 51 3.63 -26.65 11.84
C GLN A 51 3.76 -27.47 13.12
N GLU A 52 4.97 -27.69 13.61
CA GLU A 52 5.23 -28.38 14.87
C GLU A 52 4.55 -27.68 16.06
N LEU A 53 4.68 -26.34 16.14
CA LEU A 53 4.01 -25.56 17.17
C LEU A 53 2.48 -25.62 17.07
N LEU A 54 1.94 -25.58 15.84
CA LEU A 54 0.50 -25.72 15.63
C LEU A 54 -0.01 -27.10 16.06
N GLN A 55 0.75 -28.17 15.79
CA GLN A 55 0.38 -29.52 16.24
C GLN A 55 0.42 -29.64 17.76
N LEU A 56 1.43 -29.05 18.42
CA LEU A 56 1.52 -29.03 19.89
C LEU A 56 0.32 -28.31 20.51
N ILE A 57 -0.02 -27.13 19.99
CA ILE A 57 -1.17 -26.33 20.46
C ILE A 57 -2.48 -27.10 20.27
N ALA A 58 -2.66 -27.75 19.12
CA ALA A 58 -3.84 -28.56 18.84
C ALA A 58 -3.92 -29.80 19.75
N GLY A 59 -2.78 -30.42 20.08
CA GLY A 59 -2.71 -31.57 20.99
C GLY A 59 -3.12 -31.24 22.43
N GLU A 60 -2.84 -30.02 22.87
CA GLU A 60 -3.30 -29.48 24.17
C GLU A 60 -4.76 -28.99 24.14
N GLY A 61 -5.43 -29.09 22.99
CA GLY A 61 -6.84 -28.75 22.83
C GLY A 61 -7.13 -27.25 22.73
N PHE A 62 -6.12 -26.41 22.46
CA PHE A 62 -6.30 -24.97 22.28
C PHE A 62 -6.29 -24.59 20.80
N SER A 63 -7.01 -23.53 20.43
CA SER A 63 -6.82 -22.86 19.15
C SER A 63 -5.71 -21.79 19.25
N PRO A 64 -4.88 -21.59 18.20
CA PRO A 64 -3.90 -20.49 18.19
C PRO A 64 -4.51 -19.11 18.47
N GLU A 65 -5.78 -18.90 18.11
CA GLU A 65 -6.52 -17.64 18.30
C GLU A 65 -6.91 -17.42 19.76
N GLU A 66 -7.29 -18.49 20.46
CA GLU A 66 -7.58 -18.47 21.90
C GLU A 66 -6.31 -18.18 22.71
N LEU A 67 -5.18 -18.77 22.30
CA LEU A 67 -3.87 -18.56 22.93
C LEU A 67 -3.37 -17.12 22.76
N LEU A 68 -3.68 -16.48 21.63
CA LEU A 68 -3.33 -15.09 21.36
C LEU A 68 -4.35 -14.09 21.94
N GLY A 69 -5.44 -14.57 22.55
CA GLY A 69 -6.52 -13.72 23.05
C GLY A 69 -7.21 -12.89 21.95
N LEU A 70 -7.09 -13.34 20.69
CA LEU A 70 -7.71 -12.69 19.54
C LEU A 70 -9.11 -13.28 19.37
N SER A 71 -10.03 -12.87 20.23
CA SER A 71 -11.46 -13.14 20.00
C SER A 71 -11.89 -12.44 18.72
N GLU A 72 -12.66 -13.12 17.85
CA GLU A 72 -13.21 -12.55 16.61
C GLU A 72 -13.98 -11.23 16.83
N ASP A 73 -14.45 -10.98 18.06
CA ASP A 73 -15.14 -9.76 18.48
C ASP A 73 -14.25 -8.50 18.43
N ALA A 74 -12.93 -8.64 18.64
CA ALA A 74 -12.00 -7.52 18.66
C ALA A 74 -11.74 -6.90 17.27
N GLN A 75 -12.00 -7.62 16.19
CA GLN A 75 -11.81 -7.09 14.83
C GLN A 75 -12.96 -6.17 14.38
N LYS A 76 -14.18 -6.34 14.92
CA LYS A 76 -15.34 -5.49 14.56
C LYS A 76 -15.29 -4.10 15.17
N THR A 77 -14.53 -3.87 16.24
CA THR A 77 -14.48 -2.59 16.96
C THR A 77 -13.44 -1.60 16.43
N ARG A 78 -12.61 -1.98 15.44
CA ARG A 78 -11.57 -1.09 14.86
C ARG A 78 -12.04 -0.17 13.72
N LYS A 79 -13.35 -0.04 13.46
CA LYS A 79 -13.87 1.13 12.73
C LYS A 79 -14.11 2.29 13.68
N LYS A 80 -13.04 2.84 14.27
CA LYS A 80 -13.05 4.22 14.78
C LYS A 80 -13.14 5.14 13.56
N THR A 81 -14.37 5.42 13.13
CA THR A 81 -14.67 6.59 12.31
C THR A 81 -14.08 7.81 12.99
N LEU A 82 -13.03 8.38 12.41
CA LEU A 82 -12.59 9.74 12.73
C LEU A 82 -13.84 10.65 12.68
N PRO A 83 -14.02 11.56 13.65
CA PRO A 83 -15.12 12.52 13.59
C PRO A 83 -15.00 13.30 12.27
N LYS A 84 -16.05 13.24 11.44
CA LYS A 84 -16.14 14.02 10.20
C LYS A 84 -15.93 15.49 10.57
N ALA A 85 -14.86 16.10 10.07
CA ALA A 85 -14.62 17.53 10.27
C ALA A 85 -15.85 18.32 9.81
N PRO A 86 -16.28 19.34 10.57
CA PRO A 86 -17.46 20.12 10.22
C PRO A 86 -17.25 20.77 8.84
N PRO A 87 -18.29 20.78 7.98
CA PRO A 87 -18.18 21.44 6.68
C PRO A 87 -17.87 22.93 6.85
N LYS A 88 -17.05 23.48 5.95
CA LYS A 88 -16.60 24.88 5.99
C LYS A 88 -17.28 25.72 4.91
N TYR A 89 -17.60 25.11 3.77
CA TYR A 89 -18.22 25.75 2.61
C TYR A 89 -19.53 25.06 2.22
N GLN A 90 -20.49 25.83 1.71
CA GLN A 90 -21.77 25.37 1.16
C GLN A 90 -21.91 25.88 -0.28
N PHE A 91 -22.35 25.01 -1.19
CA PHE A 91 -22.58 25.36 -2.59
C PHE A 91 -23.80 24.60 -3.14
N ASP A 92 -24.51 25.22 -4.07
CA ASP A 92 -25.63 24.60 -4.78
C ASP A 92 -25.13 23.90 -6.05
N GLU A 93 -25.49 22.63 -6.20
CA GLU A 93 -25.19 21.84 -7.40
C GLU A 93 -26.49 21.19 -7.88
N ASN A 94 -27.01 21.64 -9.03
CA ASN A 94 -28.23 21.11 -9.64
C ASN A 94 -29.48 21.13 -8.73
N GLY A 95 -29.61 22.16 -7.88
CA GLY A 95 -30.74 22.31 -6.94
C GLY A 95 -30.57 21.54 -5.63
N GLU A 96 -29.44 20.87 -5.41
CA GLU A 96 -29.07 20.27 -4.13
C GLU A 96 -27.96 21.07 -3.43
N THR A 97 -28.21 21.44 -2.18
CA THR A 97 -27.23 22.06 -1.28
C THR A 97 -26.20 21.04 -0.83
N LYS A 98 -24.93 21.20 -1.23
CA LYS A 98 -23.82 20.34 -0.81
C LYS A 98 -22.80 21.11 0.03
N TYR A 99 -22.08 20.35 0.85
CA TYR A 99 -21.14 20.88 1.82
C TYR A 99 -19.72 20.37 1.57
N TRP A 100 -18.73 21.26 1.67
CA TRP A 100 -17.33 20.94 1.50
C TRP A 100 -16.50 21.37 2.71
N SER A 101 -15.66 20.48 3.21
CA SER A 101 -14.80 20.72 4.38
C SER A 101 -13.54 21.54 4.06
N GLY A 102 -13.28 21.87 2.79
CA GLY A 102 -12.06 22.54 2.35
C GLY A 102 -10.83 21.64 2.31
N ARG A 103 -10.99 20.31 2.53
CA ARG A 103 -9.91 19.33 2.48
C ARG A 103 -10.06 18.46 1.22
N GLY A 104 -9.03 18.42 0.38
CA GLY A 104 -9.01 17.65 -0.87
C GLY A 104 -9.41 18.48 -2.10
N ARG A 105 -9.82 17.80 -3.19
CA ARG A 105 -10.14 18.44 -4.48
C ARG A 105 -11.34 19.39 -4.35
N THR A 106 -11.20 20.59 -4.90
CA THR A 106 -12.25 21.62 -4.93
C THR A 106 -13.45 21.14 -5.77
N PRO A 107 -14.69 21.24 -5.27
CA PRO A 107 -15.91 20.95 -6.03
C PRO A 107 -16.03 21.82 -7.28
N LYS A 108 -16.60 21.28 -8.37
CA LYS A 108 -16.76 21.98 -9.65
C LYS A 108 -17.45 23.35 -9.52
N PRO A 109 -18.54 23.50 -8.73
CA PRO A 109 -19.23 24.80 -8.63
C PRO A 109 -18.36 25.88 -7.98
N ILE A 110 -17.52 25.49 -7.01
CA ILE A 110 -16.58 26.40 -6.35
C ILE A 110 -15.41 26.72 -7.30
N ASP A 111 -14.88 25.73 -8.02
CA ASP A 111 -13.80 25.92 -9.00
C ASP A 111 -14.21 26.86 -10.14
N GLU A 112 -15.44 26.71 -10.65
CA GLU A 112 -16.02 27.60 -11.67
C GLU A 112 -16.21 29.03 -11.15
N ALA A 113 -16.69 29.18 -9.91
CA ALA A 113 -16.84 30.49 -9.29
C ALA A 113 -15.49 31.19 -9.03
N LEU A 114 -14.47 30.44 -8.61
CA LEU A 114 -13.10 30.94 -8.47
C LEU A 114 -12.52 31.39 -9.83
N LYS A 115 -12.77 30.61 -10.91
CA LYS A 115 -12.37 30.99 -12.28
C LYS A 115 -13.13 32.21 -12.80
N ALA A 116 -14.39 32.39 -12.39
CA ALA A 116 -15.20 33.55 -12.71
C ALA A 116 -14.80 34.81 -11.89
N GLY A 117 -13.76 34.73 -11.05
CA GLY A 117 -13.24 35.85 -10.27
C GLY A 117 -13.98 36.10 -8.95
N ARG A 118 -14.84 35.18 -8.50
CA ARG A 118 -15.51 35.26 -7.19
C ARG A 118 -14.60 34.75 -6.09
N SER A 119 -14.75 35.28 -4.87
CA SER A 119 -13.96 34.84 -3.73
C SER A 119 -14.54 33.56 -3.11
N LEU A 120 -13.65 32.71 -2.59
CA LEU A 120 -14.02 31.49 -1.86
C LEU A 120 -14.90 31.80 -0.62
N ASP A 121 -14.82 33.03 -0.12
CA ASP A 121 -15.54 33.51 1.06
C ASP A 121 -17.05 33.65 0.83
N GLU A 122 -17.53 33.74 -0.41
CA GLU A 122 -18.97 33.71 -0.73
C GLU A 122 -19.61 32.36 -0.38
N PHE A 123 -18.85 31.28 -0.49
CA PHE A 123 -19.30 29.92 -0.19
C PHE A 123 -19.09 29.55 1.28
N LEU A 124 -18.49 30.44 2.08
CA LEU A 124 -18.25 30.16 3.49
C LEU A 124 -19.59 30.06 4.22
N ILE A 125 -19.78 28.98 4.97
CA ILE A 125 -20.94 28.86 5.85
C ILE A 125 -20.83 30.00 6.86
N LYS A 126 -21.65 31.04 6.70
CA LYS A 126 -21.80 32.10 7.70
C LYS A 126 -22.36 31.43 8.94
N ARG A 127 -21.49 31.09 9.90
CA ARG A 127 -21.94 30.67 11.23
C ARG A 127 -22.74 31.84 11.80
N CYS A 128 -24.07 31.76 11.73
CA CYS A 128 -24.88 32.52 12.65
C CYS A 128 -24.63 31.88 14.02
N PHE A 129 -23.83 32.55 14.86
CA PHE A 129 -23.77 32.28 16.28
C PHE A 129 -25.08 32.77 16.90
N GLN A 130 -26.18 32.08 16.62
CA GLN A 130 -27.45 32.29 17.33
C GLN A 130 -27.72 31.08 18.22
N HIS A 131 -27.45 31.30 19.50
CA HIS A 131 -28.18 30.79 20.66
C HIS A 131 -28.89 29.44 20.49
N CYS A 132 -28.31 28.40 21.09
CA CYS A 132 -29.11 27.35 21.73
C CYS A 132 -28.68 27.31 23.20
N TRP A 133 -29.58 27.77 24.05
CA TRP A 133 -29.61 27.47 25.48
C TRP A 133 -30.11 26.04 25.68
#